data_AF-A0A853H0S1-F1
#
_entry.id   AF-A0A853H0S1-F1
#
_cell.length_a   1.000
_cell.length_b   1.000
_cell.length_c   1.000
_cell.angle_alpha   90.00
_cell.angle_beta   90.00
_cell.angle_gamma   90.00
#
_symmetry.space_group_name_H-M   'P 1'
#
loop_
_entity.id
_entity.type
_entity.pdbx_description
1 polymer ?
#
loop_
_entity_poly.entity_id
_entity_poly.type
_entity_poly.pdbx_seq_one_letter_code
_entity_poly.pdbx_strand_id
1 'polypeptide(L)'
;MSIKLTLIAVGITLAYGASAAMAANTANVDQNGAGNDAVIEQWSNSNSTANITSWGNYNDAFIEQEENSNATATSTSLGSFNDSVINQHNVNNSGASIYQAASGGDATINQSGTWHSFGWGWGYMADGNNQQASINQNWGWGNSAWITQTGDNVNASITQAGFGNDGGIIQNGRGGASLVAQLSQSGHHNDGYIKQDGANLQAYVSQSGIGNDAVVLQKGNDYVANVTQVGYRNNAYVNQR
;
A
#
# COMPACT_ATOMS: atom_id res chain seq x y z
N MET A 1 22.77 44.20 14.40
CA MET A 1 21.90 43.29 15.16
C MET A 1 21.23 42.40 14.14
N SER A 2 21.64 41.12 14.07
CA SER A 2 21.22 40.18 13.04
C SER A 2 19.75 39.81 13.21
N ILE A 3 18.96 40.04 12.18
CA ILE A 3 17.55 39.66 12.09
C ILE A 3 17.48 38.13 12.02
N LYS A 4 16.78 37.49 12.96
CA LYS A 4 16.37 36.08 12.84
C LYS A 4 14.87 36.08 12.49
N LEU A 5 14.55 35.92 11.20
CA LEU A 5 13.20 35.54 10.78
C LEU A 5 12.99 34.07 11.14
N THR A 6 12.19 33.81 12.17
CA THR A 6 11.60 32.49 12.37
C THR A 6 10.41 32.37 11.42
N LEU A 7 10.59 31.67 10.30
CA LEU A 7 9.47 31.16 9.51
C LEU A 7 8.72 30.14 10.37
N ILE A 8 7.63 30.57 10.99
CA ILE A 8 6.59 29.65 11.43
C ILE A 8 5.78 29.33 10.17
N ALA A 9 6.05 28.17 9.57
CA ALA A 9 5.15 27.62 8.56
C ALA A 9 3.88 27.16 9.29
N VAL A 10 2.87 28.01 9.26
CA VAL A 10 1.50 27.63 9.62
C VAL A 10 1.00 26.74 8.49
N GLY A 11 1.00 25.41 8.71
CA GLY A 11 0.27 24.49 7.86
C GLY A 11 -1.21 24.83 7.94
N ILE A 12 -1.77 25.38 6.86
CA ILE A 12 -3.20 25.61 6.73
C ILE A 12 -3.84 24.26 6.44
N THR A 13 -4.46 23.64 7.44
CA THR A 13 -5.40 22.54 7.21
C THR A 13 -6.72 23.12 6.70
N LEU A 14 -6.99 22.94 5.41
CA LEU A 14 -8.30 23.17 4.82
C LEU A 14 -9.23 22.02 5.24
N ALA A 15 -9.76 22.09 6.46
CA ALA A 15 -10.91 21.27 6.86
C ALA A 15 -12.16 21.84 6.18
N TYR A 16 -12.50 21.37 4.99
CA TYR A 16 -13.78 21.69 4.37
C TYR A 16 -14.88 20.93 5.12
N GLY A 17 -15.63 21.66 5.94
CA GLY A 17 -16.69 21.12 6.78
C GLY A 17 -17.97 20.79 6.02
N ALA A 18 -18.43 19.55 6.24
CA ALA A 18 -19.78 19.14 6.58
C ALA A 18 -20.95 19.45 5.63
N SER A 19 -21.58 18.38 5.16
CA SER A 19 -23.01 18.20 5.44
C SER A 19 -23.34 16.73 5.74
N ALA A 20 -24.17 16.53 6.77
CA ALA A 20 -24.68 15.28 7.35
C ALA A 20 -23.77 14.54 8.37
N ALA A 21 -24.22 14.53 9.62
CA ALA A 21 -23.62 13.80 10.74
C ALA A 21 -23.78 12.28 10.56
N MET A 22 -22.69 11.52 10.34
CA MET A 22 -22.68 10.05 10.37
C MET A 22 -21.29 9.49 10.77
N ALA A 23 -21.26 8.75 11.90
CA ALA A 23 -20.18 7.89 12.45
C ALA A 23 -18.76 8.47 12.68
N ALA A 24 -18.11 8.05 13.77
CA ALA A 24 -16.81 8.56 14.24
C ALA A 24 -15.65 8.15 13.32
N ASN A 25 -15.46 8.85 12.21
CA ASN A 25 -14.26 8.76 11.40
C ASN A 25 -13.16 9.62 12.02
N THR A 26 -11.94 9.08 12.09
CA THR A 26 -10.77 9.77 12.66
C THR A 26 -9.75 10.03 11.55
N ALA A 27 -9.30 11.27 11.42
CA ALA A 27 -8.21 11.66 10.53
C ALA A 27 -7.15 12.39 11.36
N ASN A 28 -5.90 11.92 11.35
CA ASN A 28 -4.80 12.54 12.09
C ASN A 28 -3.58 12.71 11.18
N VAL A 29 -3.02 13.92 11.17
CA VAL A 29 -1.79 14.24 10.44
C VAL A 29 -0.78 14.80 11.44
N ASP A 30 0.39 14.16 11.54
CA ASP A 30 1.55 14.62 12.29
C ASP A 30 2.72 14.82 11.32
N GLN A 31 3.14 16.08 11.11
CA GLN A 31 4.25 16.41 10.22
C GLN A 31 5.33 17.17 10.97
N ASN A 32 6.58 16.73 10.81
CA ASN A 32 7.74 17.37 11.42
C ASN A 32 8.89 17.51 10.41
N GLY A 33 9.30 18.75 10.15
CA GLY A 33 10.38 19.11 9.22
C GLY A 33 9.93 20.12 8.17
N ALA A 34 10.67 20.25 7.06
CA ALA A 34 10.44 21.30 6.07
C ALA A 34 9.91 20.75 4.73
N GLY A 35 8.84 21.35 4.22
CA GLY A 35 8.32 21.06 2.87
C GLY A 35 7.56 19.74 2.73
N ASN A 36 7.11 19.14 3.83
CA ASN A 36 6.25 17.95 3.76
C ASN A 36 4.82 18.34 3.34
N ASP A 37 4.22 17.56 2.45
CA ASP A 37 2.80 17.62 2.08
C ASP A 37 2.09 16.40 2.66
N ALA A 38 0.93 16.60 3.27
CA ALA A 38 0.14 15.50 3.82
C ALA A 38 -1.35 15.83 3.72
N VAL A 39 -2.06 14.96 3.04
CA VAL A 39 -3.47 15.12 2.74
C VAL A 39 -4.20 13.84 3.12
N ILE A 40 -5.30 14.01 3.87
CA ILE A 40 -6.26 12.94 4.16
C ILE A 40 -7.61 13.37 3.58
N GLU A 41 -8.17 12.58 2.69
CA GLU A 41 -9.52 12.73 2.17
C GLU A 41 -10.41 11.57 2.65
N GLN A 42 -11.56 11.89 3.26
CA GLN A 42 -12.51 10.90 3.79
C GLN A 42 -13.93 11.21 3.34
N TRP A 43 -14.56 10.27 2.65
CA TRP A 43 -15.90 10.42 2.08
C TRP A 43 -16.78 9.22 2.43
N SER A 44 -17.98 9.46 2.97
CA SER A 44 -18.99 8.40 3.23
C SER A 44 -18.50 7.20 4.07
N ASN A 45 -17.49 7.38 4.93
CA ASN A 45 -16.95 6.31 5.75
C ASN A 45 -17.76 6.10 7.05
N SER A 46 -17.67 4.90 7.62
CA SER A 46 -18.22 4.54 8.93
C SER A 46 -17.16 3.88 9.81
N ASN A 47 -16.80 4.53 10.93
CA ASN A 47 -15.78 4.04 11.88
C ASN A 47 -14.41 3.79 11.22
N SER A 48 -14.02 4.62 10.24
CA SER A 48 -12.72 4.49 9.57
C SER A 48 -11.69 5.47 10.12
N THR A 49 -10.44 5.04 10.19
CA THR A 49 -9.31 5.82 10.73
C THR A 49 -8.24 6.00 9.66
N ALA A 50 -7.78 7.23 9.47
CA ALA A 50 -6.64 7.59 8.63
C ALA A 50 -5.59 8.32 9.48
N ASN A 51 -4.34 7.86 9.43
CA ASN A 51 -3.21 8.50 10.12
C ASN A 51 -2.05 8.74 9.15
N ILE A 52 -1.54 9.95 9.09
CA ILE A 52 -0.28 10.29 8.42
C ILE A 52 0.72 10.75 9.46
N THR A 53 1.93 10.20 9.43
CA THR A 53 3.08 10.69 10.18
C THR A 53 4.23 10.94 9.21
N SER A 54 4.65 12.18 9.03
CA SER A 54 5.68 12.57 8.06
C SER A 54 6.80 13.36 8.73
N TRP A 55 7.88 12.66 9.07
CA TRP A 55 9.07 13.22 9.71
C TRP A 55 10.22 13.27 8.70
N GLY A 56 10.85 14.43 8.55
CA GLY A 56 11.89 14.67 7.54
C GLY A 56 11.54 15.85 6.63
N ASN A 57 12.17 15.95 5.46
CA ASN A 57 11.92 17.06 4.53
C ASN A 57 11.35 16.56 3.19
N TYR A 58 10.46 17.34 2.59
CA TYR A 58 9.89 17.08 1.26
C TYR A 58 9.19 15.73 1.09
N ASN A 59 8.61 15.20 2.15
CA ASN A 59 7.78 13.98 2.06
C ASN A 59 6.37 14.33 1.62
N ASP A 60 5.82 13.61 0.64
CA ASP A 60 4.43 13.68 0.20
C ASP A 60 3.67 12.46 0.73
N ALA A 61 2.48 12.69 1.28
CA ALA A 61 1.66 11.65 1.85
C ALA A 61 0.18 11.91 1.56
N PHE A 62 -0.46 11.00 0.86
CA PHE A 62 -1.87 11.08 0.54
C PHE A 62 -2.60 9.84 1.05
N ILE A 63 -3.69 10.04 1.78
CA ILE A 63 -4.62 8.99 2.15
C ILE A 63 -6.01 9.37 1.67
N GLU A 64 -6.61 8.53 0.83
CA GLU A 64 -8.01 8.61 0.44
C GLU A 64 -8.78 7.40 0.99
N GLN A 65 -9.86 7.67 1.72
CA GLN A 65 -10.80 6.66 2.17
C GLN A 65 -12.20 7.06 1.70
N GLU A 66 -12.83 6.24 0.87
CA GLU A 66 -14.19 6.45 0.40
C GLU A 66 -15.08 5.21 0.62
N GLU A 67 -16.30 5.43 1.13
CA GLU A 67 -17.34 4.40 1.30
C GLU A 67 -16.90 3.18 2.15
N ASN A 68 -16.00 3.40 3.12
CA ASN A 68 -15.44 2.31 3.93
C ASN A 68 -16.18 2.08 5.25
N SER A 69 -16.09 0.87 5.79
CA SER A 69 -16.57 0.53 7.13
C SER A 69 -15.48 -0.17 7.95
N ASN A 70 -15.12 0.36 9.13
CA ASN A 70 -14.02 -0.16 9.96
C ASN A 70 -12.67 -0.26 9.23
N ALA A 71 -12.37 0.67 8.32
CA ALA A 71 -11.10 0.67 7.60
C ALA A 71 -10.03 1.49 8.31
N THR A 72 -8.79 1.00 8.32
CA THR A 72 -7.64 1.73 8.86
C THR A 72 -6.60 1.96 7.76
N ALA A 73 -6.23 3.21 7.54
CA ALA A 73 -5.12 3.62 6.70
C ALA A 73 -4.05 4.30 7.56
N THR A 74 -2.79 3.90 7.43
CA THR A 74 -1.68 4.54 8.15
C THR A 74 -0.48 4.68 7.24
N SER A 75 -0.05 5.93 7.01
CA SER A 75 1.21 6.23 6.33
C SER A 75 2.21 6.80 7.33
N THR A 76 3.43 6.26 7.35
CA THR A 76 4.54 6.75 8.16
C THR A 76 5.80 6.89 7.33
N SER A 77 6.24 8.13 7.12
CA SER A 77 7.43 8.49 6.36
C SER A 77 8.43 9.16 7.31
N LEU A 78 9.59 8.54 7.52
CA LEU A 78 10.65 9.04 8.44
C LEU A 78 11.90 9.56 7.72
N GLY A 79 11.99 9.34 6.40
CA GLY A 79 13.06 9.82 5.53
C GLY A 79 12.79 11.20 4.93
N SER A 80 13.50 11.56 3.86
CA SER A 80 13.20 12.76 3.05
C SER A 80 12.81 12.35 1.63
N PHE A 81 11.99 13.15 0.94
CA PHE A 81 11.52 12.88 -0.43
C PHE A 81 10.72 11.57 -0.58
N ASN A 82 10.06 11.10 0.48
CA ASN A 82 9.20 9.93 0.38
C ASN A 82 7.83 10.30 -0.15
N ASP A 83 7.32 9.53 -1.09
CA ASP A 83 5.95 9.60 -1.59
C ASP A 83 5.18 8.36 -1.10
N SER A 84 4.05 8.60 -0.43
CA SER A 84 3.20 7.55 0.14
C SER A 84 1.74 7.79 -0.19
N VAL A 85 1.13 6.83 -0.88
CA VAL A 85 -0.28 6.91 -1.29
C VAL A 85 -1.04 5.70 -0.77
N ILE A 86 -2.12 5.93 -0.02
CA ILE A 86 -3.05 4.89 0.39
C ILE A 86 -4.45 5.25 -0.10
N ASN A 87 -5.01 4.45 -1.00
CA ASN A 87 -6.40 4.59 -1.43
C ASN A 87 -7.20 3.36 -0.98
N GLN A 88 -8.25 3.58 -0.21
CA GLN A 88 -9.20 2.56 0.25
C GLN A 88 -10.62 2.94 -0.21
N HIS A 89 -11.23 2.11 -1.06
CA HIS A 89 -12.55 2.36 -1.63
C HIS A 89 -13.49 1.16 -1.46
N ASN A 90 -14.64 1.35 -0.80
CA ASN A 90 -15.61 0.27 -0.56
C ASN A 90 -15.00 -0.97 0.13
N VAL A 91 -14.24 -0.75 1.21
CA VAL A 91 -13.65 -1.84 2.00
C VAL A 91 -14.23 -1.92 3.41
N ASN A 92 -14.35 -3.16 3.91
CA ASN A 92 -14.85 -3.46 5.25
C ASN A 92 -13.77 -4.17 6.08
N ASN A 93 -13.54 -3.72 7.32
CA ASN A 93 -12.57 -4.32 8.26
C ASN A 93 -11.17 -4.50 7.63
N SER A 94 -10.74 -3.51 6.85
CA SER A 94 -9.52 -3.58 6.02
C SER A 94 -8.43 -2.63 6.51
N GLY A 95 -7.19 -3.05 6.36
CA GLY A 95 -5.99 -2.33 6.82
C GLY A 95 -5.01 -2.08 5.70
N ALA A 96 -4.56 -0.83 5.56
CA ALA A 96 -3.48 -0.43 4.67
C ALA A 96 -2.40 0.29 5.50
N SER A 97 -1.16 -0.16 5.38
CA SER A 97 -0.03 0.43 6.10
C SER A 97 1.18 0.66 5.20
N ILE A 98 1.67 1.88 5.18
CA ILE A 98 2.94 2.25 4.52
C ILE A 98 3.92 2.69 5.60
N TYR A 99 5.11 2.09 5.60
CA TYR A 99 6.23 2.50 6.44
C TYR A 99 7.47 2.73 5.57
N GLN A 100 7.88 3.99 5.44
CA GLN A 100 9.03 4.42 4.66
C GLN A 100 10.06 5.11 5.56
N ALA A 101 11.01 4.31 6.07
CA ALA A 101 12.17 4.82 6.80
C ALA A 101 13.35 5.16 5.87
N ALA A 102 13.33 4.65 4.63
CA ALA A 102 14.21 5.05 3.54
C ALA A 102 13.93 6.51 3.09
N SER A 103 14.82 7.11 2.30
CA SER A 103 14.58 8.40 1.61
C SER A 103 14.34 8.17 0.11
N GLY A 104 13.52 9.00 -0.53
CA GLY A 104 13.20 8.86 -1.96
C GLY A 104 12.38 7.60 -2.29
N GLY A 105 11.67 7.03 -1.32
CA GLY A 105 10.82 5.86 -1.54
C GLY A 105 9.49 6.27 -2.17
N ASP A 106 8.98 5.45 -3.08
CA ASP A 106 7.59 5.50 -3.55
C ASP A 106 6.87 4.24 -3.03
N ALA A 107 5.77 4.45 -2.33
CA ALA A 107 4.93 3.38 -1.83
C ALA A 107 3.46 3.70 -2.11
N THR A 108 2.79 2.80 -2.83
CA THR A 108 1.36 2.93 -3.12
C THR A 108 0.59 1.69 -2.69
N ILE A 109 -0.47 1.86 -1.91
CA ILE A 109 -1.43 0.81 -1.58
C ILE A 109 -2.81 1.20 -2.12
N ASN A 110 -3.36 0.35 -2.98
CA ASN A 110 -4.73 0.45 -3.47
C ASN A 110 -5.54 -0.78 -3.01
N GLN A 111 -6.57 -0.56 -2.19
CA GLN A 111 -7.51 -1.59 -1.78
C GLN A 111 -8.92 -1.20 -2.22
N SER A 112 -9.59 -2.10 -2.96
CA SER A 112 -10.97 -1.87 -3.36
C SER A 112 -11.85 -3.09 -3.21
N GLY A 113 -13.16 -2.87 -3.07
CA GLY A 113 -14.16 -3.93 -3.25
C GLY A 113 -14.19 -4.49 -4.69
N THR A 114 -15.00 -5.52 -4.91
CA THR A 114 -15.21 -6.12 -6.25
C THR A 114 -16.54 -5.67 -6.84
N TRP A 115 -16.55 -5.31 -8.12
CA TRP A 115 -17.77 -4.90 -8.82
C TRP A 115 -18.62 -6.13 -9.19
N HIS A 116 -19.83 -6.26 -8.64
CA HIS A 116 -20.79 -7.29 -9.05
C HIS A 116 -21.82 -6.71 -10.01
N SER A 117 -21.71 -7.06 -11.30
CA SER A 117 -22.73 -6.73 -12.29
C SER A 117 -23.80 -7.83 -12.34
N PHE A 118 -25.04 -7.51 -11.96
CA PHE A 118 -26.18 -8.33 -12.37
C PHE A 118 -26.52 -7.98 -13.83
N GLY A 119 -26.68 -8.99 -14.69
CA GLY A 119 -26.83 -8.89 -16.14
C GLY A 119 -28.03 -8.09 -16.70
N TRP A 120 -28.64 -7.21 -15.91
CA TRP A 120 -29.75 -6.33 -16.28
C TRP A 120 -29.53 -4.86 -15.90
N GLY A 121 -28.27 -4.42 -15.75
CA GLY A 121 -27.91 -3.00 -15.74
C GLY A 121 -27.90 -2.29 -14.38
N TRP A 122 -28.04 -3.03 -13.27
CA TRP A 122 -27.78 -2.52 -11.91
C TRP A 122 -26.64 -3.35 -11.31
N GLY A 123 -25.44 -2.77 -11.26
CA GLY A 123 -24.30 -3.34 -10.56
C GLY A 123 -24.25 -2.81 -9.12
N TYR A 124 -23.87 -3.65 -8.17
CA TYR A 124 -23.53 -3.22 -6.82
C TYR A 124 -22.06 -3.61 -6.59
N MET A 125 -21.28 -2.76 -5.95
CA MET A 125 -19.96 -3.15 -5.46
C MET A 125 -20.17 -4.08 -4.27
N ALA A 126 -19.51 -5.24 -4.25
CA ALA A 126 -19.37 -6.01 -3.04
C ALA A 126 -18.16 -5.49 -2.29
N ASP A 127 -18.36 -5.17 -1.02
CA ASP A 127 -17.31 -4.79 -0.09
C ASP A 127 -16.19 -5.81 -0.14
N GLY A 128 -14.95 -5.35 -0.26
CA GLY A 128 -13.80 -6.20 -0.01
C GLY A 128 -13.61 -6.32 1.49
N ASN A 129 -13.86 -7.51 2.04
CA ASN A 129 -13.74 -7.78 3.47
C ASN A 129 -12.34 -8.29 3.81
N ASN A 130 -11.77 -7.81 4.92
CA ASN A 130 -10.49 -8.28 5.48
C ASN A 130 -9.30 -8.17 4.50
N GLN A 131 -9.17 -7.06 3.78
CA GLN A 131 -7.99 -6.80 2.95
C GLN A 131 -6.87 -6.23 3.83
N GLN A 132 -5.68 -6.84 3.77
CA GLN A 132 -4.50 -6.38 4.51
C GLN A 132 -3.35 -6.17 3.54
N ALA A 133 -2.89 -4.92 3.44
CA ALA A 133 -1.75 -4.53 2.64
C ALA A 133 -0.71 -3.83 3.51
N SER A 134 0.54 -4.25 3.38
CA SER A 134 1.66 -3.60 4.07
C SER A 134 2.86 -3.44 3.15
N ILE A 135 3.33 -2.20 3.02
CA ILE A 135 4.61 -1.89 2.36
C ILE A 135 5.56 -1.40 3.42
N ASN A 136 6.71 -2.07 3.53
CA ASN A 136 7.78 -1.69 4.43
C ASN A 136 9.10 -1.49 3.67
N GLN A 137 9.55 -0.25 3.60
CA GLN A 137 10.85 0.16 3.07
C GLN A 137 11.77 0.60 4.21
N ASN A 138 12.40 -0.37 4.89
CA ASN A 138 13.11 -0.12 6.15
C ASN A 138 14.41 0.69 5.95
N TRP A 139 15.19 0.46 4.88
CA TRP A 139 16.51 1.10 4.67
C TRP A 139 16.85 1.23 3.18
N GLY A 140 17.56 2.30 2.82
CA GLY A 140 18.14 2.54 1.49
C GLY A 140 17.56 3.75 0.75
N TRP A 141 17.71 3.82 -0.57
CA TRP A 141 17.26 4.95 -1.39
C TRP A 141 16.59 4.48 -2.68
N GLY A 142 15.50 5.14 -3.09
CA GLY A 142 14.85 4.93 -4.39
C GLY A 142 14.13 3.59 -4.55
N ASN A 143 13.61 3.00 -3.47
CA ASN A 143 12.80 1.79 -3.60
C ASN A 143 11.38 2.15 -4.05
N SER A 144 10.81 1.36 -4.94
CA SER A 144 9.43 1.48 -5.43
C SER A 144 8.66 0.23 -5.01
N ALA A 145 7.53 0.41 -4.34
CA ALA A 145 6.65 -0.70 -3.99
C ALA A 145 5.19 -0.34 -4.21
N TRP A 146 4.44 -1.28 -4.76
CA TRP A 146 3.00 -1.12 -4.92
C TRP A 146 2.25 -2.40 -4.66
N ILE A 147 1.12 -2.26 -3.96
CA ILE A 147 0.20 -3.36 -3.67
C ILE A 147 -1.17 -2.97 -4.20
N THR A 148 -1.76 -3.83 -5.02
CA THR A 148 -3.16 -3.72 -5.44
C THR A 148 -3.93 -4.97 -5.01
N GLN A 149 -4.99 -4.75 -4.24
CA GLN A 149 -5.83 -5.80 -3.68
C GLN A 149 -7.28 -5.57 -4.09
N THR A 150 -7.91 -6.62 -4.63
CA THR A 150 -9.34 -6.66 -4.91
C THR A 150 -9.94 -7.97 -4.39
N GLY A 151 -11.12 -7.90 -3.78
CA GLY A 151 -11.87 -9.05 -3.27
C GLY A 151 -11.77 -9.23 -1.75
N ASP A 152 -12.13 -10.42 -1.27
CA ASP A 152 -12.18 -10.74 0.17
C ASP A 152 -10.94 -11.54 0.61
N ASN A 153 -10.53 -11.37 1.88
CA ASN A 153 -9.46 -12.09 2.60
C ASN A 153 -8.13 -12.21 1.82
N VAL A 154 -7.70 -11.10 1.23
CA VAL A 154 -6.41 -10.99 0.55
C VAL A 154 -5.39 -10.31 1.46
N ASN A 155 -4.20 -10.91 1.56
CA ASN A 155 -3.08 -10.42 2.36
C ASN A 155 -1.83 -10.29 1.48
N ALA A 156 -1.30 -9.08 1.38
CA ALA A 156 -0.12 -8.75 0.62
C ALA A 156 0.87 -7.99 1.49
N SER A 157 2.14 -8.41 1.45
CA SER A 157 3.22 -7.63 2.05
C SER A 157 4.42 -7.51 1.12
N ILE A 158 4.95 -6.30 1.02
CA ILE A 158 6.22 -6.01 0.36
C ILE A 158 7.19 -5.50 1.42
N THR A 159 8.35 -6.12 1.51
CA THR A 159 9.47 -5.65 2.34
C THR A 159 10.69 -5.43 1.47
N GLN A 160 11.17 -4.19 1.40
CA GLN A 160 12.35 -3.81 0.62
C GLN A 160 13.43 -3.24 1.52
N ALA A 161 14.65 -3.75 1.35
CA ALA A 161 15.85 -3.28 2.02
C ALA A 161 16.99 -3.12 1.00
N GLY A 162 17.57 -1.93 0.91
CA GLY A 162 18.64 -1.59 -0.01
C GLY A 162 18.23 -0.56 -1.05
N PHE A 163 18.86 -0.55 -2.22
CA PHE A 163 18.79 0.57 -3.17
C PHE A 163 18.09 0.18 -4.46
N GLY A 164 17.11 0.98 -4.89
CA GLY A 164 16.51 0.85 -6.22
C GLY A 164 15.77 -0.46 -6.46
N ASN A 165 15.25 -1.12 -5.43
CA ASN A 165 14.43 -2.33 -5.62
C ASN A 165 13.02 -1.93 -6.06
N ASP A 166 12.43 -2.70 -6.98
CA ASP A 166 11.06 -2.52 -7.45
C ASP A 166 10.25 -3.76 -7.12
N GLY A 167 9.07 -3.56 -6.53
CA GLY A 167 8.25 -4.63 -6.00
C GLY A 167 6.76 -4.39 -6.25
N GLY A 168 6.11 -5.35 -6.89
CA GLY A 168 4.70 -5.28 -7.21
C GLY A 168 3.93 -6.51 -6.75
N ILE A 169 2.78 -6.31 -6.10
CA ILE A 169 1.83 -7.37 -5.78
C ILE A 169 0.44 -7.00 -6.31
N ILE A 170 -0.15 -7.91 -7.10
CA ILE A 170 -1.57 -7.88 -7.47
C ILE A 170 -2.27 -9.13 -6.95
N GLN A 171 -3.30 -8.93 -6.14
CA GLN A 171 -4.22 -9.99 -5.71
C GLN A 171 -5.63 -9.70 -6.16
N ASN A 172 -6.19 -10.59 -6.98
CA ASN A 172 -7.59 -10.55 -7.42
C ASN A 172 -8.33 -11.77 -6.85
N GLY A 173 -8.92 -11.59 -5.67
CA GLY A 173 -9.73 -12.60 -4.99
C GLY A 173 -11.13 -12.71 -5.60
N ARG A 174 -11.73 -13.90 -5.50
CA ARG A 174 -13.16 -14.15 -5.78
C ARG A 174 -13.82 -14.69 -4.51
N GLY A 175 -15.09 -14.36 -4.28
CA GLY A 175 -15.81 -14.60 -3.01
C GLY A 175 -15.40 -15.86 -2.24
N GLY A 176 -14.87 -15.66 -1.03
CA GLY A 176 -14.34 -16.72 -0.15
C GLY A 176 -12.85 -17.08 -0.35
N ALA A 177 -12.13 -16.40 -1.25
CA ALA A 177 -10.71 -16.62 -1.50
C ALA A 177 -9.83 -16.23 -0.30
N SER A 178 -8.82 -17.04 0.03
CA SER A 178 -7.64 -16.60 0.78
C SER A 178 -6.47 -16.44 -0.19
N LEU A 179 -5.94 -15.22 -0.35
CA LEU A 179 -4.74 -14.97 -1.15
C LEU A 179 -3.64 -14.46 -0.23
N VAL A 180 -2.46 -15.08 -0.27
CA VAL A 180 -1.28 -14.61 0.46
C VAL A 180 -0.15 -14.38 -0.53
N ALA A 181 0.35 -13.15 -0.58
CA ALA A 181 1.49 -12.77 -1.39
C ALA A 181 2.52 -12.05 -0.50
N GLN A 182 3.74 -12.56 -0.47
CA GLN A 182 4.84 -11.93 0.26
C GLN A 182 6.03 -11.75 -0.69
N LEU A 183 6.46 -10.51 -0.85
CA LEU A 183 7.65 -10.14 -1.61
C LEU A 183 8.69 -9.53 -0.68
N SER A 184 9.85 -10.16 -0.57
CA SER A 184 10.98 -9.66 0.21
C SER A 184 12.20 -9.47 -0.70
N GLN A 185 12.72 -8.24 -0.74
CA GLN A 185 13.88 -7.88 -1.56
C GLN A 185 14.97 -7.28 -0.69
N SER A 186 16.18 -7.82 -0.80
CA SER A 186 17.38 -7.33 -0.12
C SER A 186 18.52 -7.12 -1.12
N GLY A 187 19.12 -5.92 -1.12
CA GLY A 187 20.26 -5.58 -1.98
C GLY A 187 19.95 -4.47 -2.99
N HIS A 188 20.47 -4.57 -4.21
CA HIS A 188 20.42 -3.49 -5.20
C HIS A 188 19.68 -3.91 -6.48
N HIS A 189 18.72 -3.10 -6.95
CA HIS A 189 18.03 -3.29 -8.23
C HIS A 189 17.39 -4.68 -8.42
N ASN A 190 16.80 -5.25 -7.37
CA ASN A 190 15.96 -6.44 -7.54
C ASN A 190 14.57 -6.03 -8.04
N ASP A 191 14.00 -6.81 -8.94
CA ASP A 191 12.65 -6.67 -9.49
C ASP A 191 11.83 -7.92 -9.12
N GLY A 192 10.68 -7.70 -8.47
CA GLY A 192 9.85 -8.77 -7.94
C GLY A 192 8.38 -8.49 -8.24
N TYR A 193 7.72 -9.47 -8.87
CA TYR A 193 6.32 -9.35 -9.23
C TYR A 193 5.52 -10.60 -8.85
N ILE A 194 4.43 -10.41 -8.11
CA ILE A 194 3.49 -11.47 -7.76
C ILE A 194 2.10 -11.09 -8.29
N LYS A 195 1.49 -11.99 -9.06
CA LYS A 195 0.09 -11.90 -9.48
C LYS A 195 -0.68 -13.16 -9.12
N GLN A 196 -1.76 -13.00 -8.36
CA GLN A 196 -2.67 -14.08 -7.99
C GLN A 196 -4.10 -13.77 -8.46
N ASP A 197 -4.72 -14.69 -9.21
CA ASP A 197 -6.12 -14.63 -9.67
C ASP A 197 -6.84 -15.96 -9.35
N GLY A 198 -7.69 -15.95 -8.32
CA GLY A 198 -8.40 -17.15 -7.90
C GLY A 198 -8.63 -17.24 -6.39
N ALA A 199 -8.57 -18.45 -5.84
CA ALA A 199 -8.79 -18.71 -4.42
C ALA A 199 -7.70 -19.62 -3.83
N ASN A 200 -7.36 -19.43 -2.54
CA ASN A 200 -6.38 -20.25 -1.82
C ASN A 200 -4.99 -20.29 -2.49
N LEU A 201 -4.50 -19.14 -2.95
CA LEU A 201 -3.18 -19.03 -3.58
C LEU A 201 -2.17 -18.46 -2.60
N GLN A 202 -0.98 -19.06 -2.56
CA GLN A 202 0.14 -18.59 -1.74
C GLN A 202 1.37 -18.41 -2.62
N ALA A 203 1.96 -17.22 -2.57
CA ALA A 203 3.16 -16.86 -3.29
C ALA A 203 4.16 -16.18 -2.35
N TYR A 204 5.36 -16.76 -2.25
CA TYR A 204 6.46 -16.22 -1.47
C TYR A 204 7.65 -16.01 -2.40
N VAL A 205 8.07 -14.76 -2.55
CA VAL A 205 9.24 -14.36 -3.33
C VAL A 205 10.26 -13.74 -2.40
N SER A 206 11.47 -14.29 -2.36
CA SER A 206 12.62 -13.75 -1.63
C SER A 206 13.79 -13.57 -2.58
N GLN A 207 14.25 -12.33 -2.74
CA GLN A 207 15.38 -11.97 -3.58
C GLN A 207 16.49 -11.35 -2.72
N SER A 208 17.70 -11.87 -2.82
CA SER A 208 18.88 -11.33 -2.15
C SER A 208 20.04 -11.18 -3.12
N GLY A 209 20.60 -9.98 -3.21
CA GLY A 209 21.74 -9.67 -4.05
C GLY A 209 21.47 -8.52 -5.03
N ILE A 210 22.01 -8.62 -6.25
CA ILE A 210 22.02 -7.52 -7.20
C ILE A 210 21.35 -7.95 -8.51
N GLY A 211 20.32 -7.21 -8.95
CA GLY A 211 19.74 -7.38 -10.28
C GLY A 211 18.90 -8.64 -10.46
N ASN A 212 18.36 -9.23 -9.40
CA ASN A 212 17.52 -10.43 -9.53
C ASN A 212 16.11 -10.06 -10.02
N ASP A 213 15.53 -10.89 -10.87
CA ASP A 213 14.18 -10.76 -11.43
C ASP A 213 13.35 -12.02 -11.07
N ALA A 214 12.26 -11.84 -10.34
CA ALA A 214 11.36 -12.92 -9.93
C ALA A 214 9.91 -12.59 -10.28
N VAL A 215 9.29 -13.44 -11.08
CA VAL A 215 7.88 -13.34 -11.46
C VAL A 215 7.13 -14.60 -11.02
N VAL A 216 6.07 -14.40 -10.24
CA VAL A 216 5.13 -15.46 -9.84
C VAL A 216 3.74 -15.12 -10.36
N LEU A 217 3.21 -15.96 -11.23
CA LEU A 217 1.84 -15.89 -11.74
C LEU A 217 1.07 -17.15 -11.30
N GLN A 218 0.02 -16.97 -10.51
CA GLN A 218 -0.87 -18.05 -10.09
C GLN A 218 -2.29 -17.75 -10.53
N LYS A 219 -2.89 -18.68 -11.27
CA LYS A 219 -4.30 -18.62 -11.65
C LYS A 219 -4.97 -19.94 -11.29
N GLY A 220 -6.12 -19.91 -10.62
CA GLY A 220 -6.86 -21.12 -10.25
C GLY A 220 -7.01 -21.26 -8.73
N ASN A 221 -6.95 -22.48 -8.22
CA ASN A 221 -7.17 -22.76 -6.80
C ASN A 221 -6.02 -23.58 -6.19
N ASP A 222 -5.75 -23.35 -4.90
CA ASP A 222 -4.89 -24.19 -4.05
C ASP A 222 -3.42 -24.31 -4.53
N TYR A 223 -2.87 -23.25 -5.12
CA TYR A 223 -1.48 -23.21 -5.55
C TYR A 223 -0.55 -22.59 -4.50
N VAL A 224 0.62 -23.20 -4.36
CA VAL A 224 1.74 -22.66 -3.59
C VAL A 224 2.93 -22.46 -4.52
N ALA A 225 3.50 -21.25 -4.52
CA ALA A 225 4.70 -20.88 -5.24
C ALA A 225 5.72 -20.30 -4.25
N ASN A 226 6.92 -20.87 -4.26
CA ASN A 226 8.07 -20.37 -3.51
C ASN A 226 9.19 -20.06 -4.49
N VAL A 227 9.64 -18.82 -4.53
CA VAL A 227 10.80 -18.38 -5.32
C VAL A 227 11.84 -17.80 -4.36
N THR A 228 13.02 -18.41 -4.33
CA THR A 228 14.18 -17.86 -3.64
C THR A 228 15.28 -17.61 -4.65
N GLN A 229 15.75 -16.38 -4.74
CA GLN A 229 16.89 -16.00 -5.58
C GLN A 229 17.99 -15.39 -4.71
N VAL A 230 19.20 -15.93 -4.82
CA VAL A 230 20.38 -15.42 -4.13
C VAL A 230 21.50 -15.23 -5.15
N GLY A 231 22.05 -14.02 -5.25
CA GLY A 231 23.22 -13.73 -6.10
C GLY A 231 23.02 -12.57 -7.08
N TYR A 232 23.65 -12.68 -8.25
CA TYR A 232 23.74 -11.63 -9.26
C TYR A 232 22.96 -12.02 -10.52
N ARG A 233 21.99 -11.20 -10.94
CA ARG A 233 21.22 -11.38 -12.20
C ARG A 233 20.55 -12.73 -12.36
N ASN A 234 19.94 -13.26 -11.30
CA ASN A 234 19.10 -14.45 -11.42
C ASN A 234 17.73 -14.08 -12.00
N ASN A 235 17.19 -14.94 -12.86
CA ASN A 235 15.82 -14.83 -13.38
C ASN A 235 15.01 -16.05 -12.95
N ALA A 236 13.84 -15.85 -12.37
CA ALA A 236 12.94 -16.91 -11.92
C ALA A 236 11.52 -16.60 -12.37
N TYR A 237 10.88 -17.59 -13.00
CA TYR A 237 9.51 -17.46 -13.50
C TYR A 237 8.69 -18.67 -13.07
N VAL A 238 7.63 -18.43 -12.31
CA VAL A 238 6.64 -19.44 -11.92
C VAL A 238 5.31 -19.08 -12.55
N ASN A 239 4.72 -20.02 -13.30
CA ASN A 239 3.37 -19.89 -13.86
C ASN A 239 2.57 -21.14 -13.53
N GLN A 240 1.58 -21.01 -12.65
CA GLN A 240 0.65 -22.08 -12.26
C GLN A 240 -0.75 -21.71 -12.75
N ARG A 241 -1.45 -22.65 -13.38
CA ARG A 241 -2.76 -22.47 -14.04
C ARG A 241 -3.72 -23.60 -13.74
#